data_AF-A0A924C1V3-F1
#
_entry.id   AF-A0A924C1V3-F1
#
_cell.length_a   1.000
_cell.length_b   1.000
_cell.length_c   1.000
_cell.angle_alpha   90.00
_cell.angle_beta   90.00
_cell.angle_gamma   90.00
#
_symmetry.space_group_name_H-M   'P 1'
#
loop_
_entity.id
_entity.type
_entity.pdbx_description
1 polymer ?
#
loop_
_entity_poly.entity_id
_entity_poly.type
_entity_poly.pdbx_seq_one_letter_code
_entity_poly.pdbx_strand_id
1 'polypeptide(L)'
;MLRQIAIASLLLTATPALAAAKAPVQTVVLTLQDHAFSPAVITVPAGQRIKIDLTNRDATGDDFESEDLHVDKDVAPHGRVGFFIGPLKPGTYPFKAELHAATAHGQV
;
A
#
# COMPACT_ATOMS: atom_id res chain seq x y z
N MET A 1 -35.52 -51.69 41.52
CA MET A 1 -34.18 -51.28 41.03
C MET A 1 -34.38 -50.57 39.69
N LEU A 2 -34.19 -49.25 39.62
CA LEU A 2 -34.14 -48.54 38.34
C LEU A 2 -33.13 -47.40 38.46
N ARG A 3 -31.98 -47.56 37.80
CA ARG A 3 -30.91 -46.56 37.71
C ARG A 3 -31.27 -45.56 36.61
N GLN A 4 -31.57 -44.32 36.96
CA GLN A 4 -31.72 -43.24 35.99
C GLN A 4 -30.32 -42.81 35.51
N ILE A 5 -30.03 -43.03 34.23
CA ILE A 5 -28.83 -42.53 33.56
C ILE A 5 -29.16 -41.10 33.12
N ALA A 6 -28.59 -40.11 33.80
CA ALA A 6 -28.66 -38.72 33.38
C ALA A 6 -27.75 -38.51 32.17
N ILE A 7 -28.34 -38.30 30.99
CA ILE A 7 -27.61 -37.91 29.79
C ILE A 7 -27.35 -36.41 29.91
N ALA A 8 -26.10 -36.04 30.22
CA ALA A 8 -25.66 -34.65 30.21
C ALA A 8 -25.52 -34.18 28.76
N SER A 9 -26.49 -33.42 28.27
CA SER A 9 -26.46 -32.79 26.96
C SER A 9 -25.37 -31.70 26.94
N LEU A 10 -24.23 -32.01 26.32
CA LEU A 10 -23.15 -31.07 26.07
C LEU A 10 -23.60 -30.07 24.99
N LEU A 11 -24.06 -28.88 25.41
CA LEU A 11 -24.32 -27.77 24.48
C LEU A 11 -22.99 -27.29 23.90
N LEU A 12 -22.74 -27.65 22.64
CA LEU A 12 -21.62 -27.15 21.85
C LEU A 12 -21.96 -25.72 21.41
N THR A 13 -21.48 -24.72 22.14
CA THR A 13 -21.64 -23.31 21.76
C THR A 13 -20.74 -23.01 20.55
N ALA A 14 -21.34 -23.01 19.36
CA ALA A 14 -20.68 -22.54 18.15
C ALA A 14 -20.38 -21.05 18.30
N THR A 15 -19.12 -20.70 18.55
CA THR A 15 -18.66 -19.32 18.50
C THR A 15 -18.65 -18.87 17.03
N PRO A 16 -19.38 -17.81 16.66
CA PRO A 16 -19.31 -17.29 15.31
C PRO A 16 -17.91 -16.73 15.08
N ALA A 17 -17.16 -17.32 14.14
CA ALA A 17 -15.91 -16.74 13.66
C ALA A 17 -16.25 -15.40 12.99
N LEU A 18 -15.87 -14.28 13.63
CA LEU A 18 -15.92 -12.97 12.97
C LEU A 18 -14.95 -13.01 11.79
N ALA A 19 -15.48 -13.14 10.58
CA ALA A 19 -14.72 -12.89 9.37
C ALA A 19 -14.28 -11.43 9.39
N ALA A 20 -12.99 -11.17 9.59
CA ALA A 20 -12.44 -9.82 9.47
C ALA A 20 -12.65 -9.34 8.03
N ALA A 21 -13.54 -8.37 7.84
CA ALA A 21 -13.73 -7.73 6.56
C ALA A 21 -12.41 -7.07 6.14
N LYS A 22 -11.90 -7.43 4.96
CA LYS A 22 -10.67 -6.83 4.42
C LYS A 22 -10.97 -5.38 4.07
N ALA A 23 -10.39 -4.44 4.83
CA ALA A 23 -10.53 -3.02 4.55
C ALA A 23 -10.09 -2.71 3.11
N PRO A 24 -10.76 -1.77 2.41
CA PRO A 24 -10.35 -1.36 1.07
C PRO A 24 -8.93 -0.80 1.11
N VAL A 25 -8.10 -1.16 0.12
CA VAL A 25 -6.73 -0.66 0.03
C VAL A 25 -6.76 0.83 -0.30
N GLN A 26 -6.13 1.65 0.55
CA GLN A 26 -5.97 3.07 0.28
C GLN A 26 -5.19 3.28 -1.03
N THR A 27 -5.66 4.22 -1.85
CA THR A 27 -4.95 4.68 -3.04
C THR A 27 -4.43 6.10 -2.80
N VAL A 28 -3.15 6.31 -3.04
CA VAL A 28 -2.49 7.62 -3.04
C VAL A 28 -2.24 8.03 -4.49
N VAL A 29 -2.62 9.26 -4.83
CA VAL A 29 -2.32 9.85 -6.13
C VAL A 29 -0.97 10.57 -6.05
N LEU A 30 -0.10 10.27 -7.00
CA LEU A 30 1.20 10.92 -7.16
C LEU A 30 1.29 11.48 -8.59
N THR A 31 1.78 12.70 -8.72
CA THR A 31 2.03 13.33 -10.03
C THR A 31 3.53 13.54 -10.19
N LEU A 32 4.07 13.19 -11.36
CA LEU A 32 5.36 13.67 -11.84
C LEU A 32 5.09 14.79 -12.84
N GLN A 33 5.58 16.00 -12.55
CA GLN A 33 5.47 17.16 -13.42
C GLN A 33 6.66 18.08 -13.21
N ASP A 34 7.19 18.64 -14.29
CA ASP A 34 8.41 19.44 -14.31
C ASP A 34 9.57 18.72 -13.61
N HIS A 35 9.66 17.40 -13.81
CA HIS A 35 10.62 16.51 -13.14
C HIS A 35 10.60 16.63 -11.60
N ALA A 36 9.41 16.82 -11.02
CA ALA A 36 9.20 16.85 -9.58
C ALA A 36 7.97 16.02 -9.19
N PHE A 37 8.08 15.30 -8.07
CA PHE A 37 6.96 14.57 -7.49
C PHE A 37 6.05 15.49 -6.67
N SER A 38 4.75 15.34 -6.85
CA SER A 38 3.73 16.05 -6.08
C SER A 38 2.62 15.10 -5.62
N PRO A 39 2.40 14.96 -4.30
CA PRO A 39 3.17 15.59 -3.21
C PRO A 39 4.57 14.96 -3.06
N ALA A 40 5.54 15.76 -2.58
CA ALA A 40 6.88 15.26 -2.25
C ALA A 40 6.91 14.46 -0.94
N VAL A 41 5.90 14.64 -0.07
CA VAL A 41 5.74 13.88 1.17
C VAL A 41 4.37 13.22 1.17
N ILE A 42 4.36 11.90 1.24
CA ILE A 42 3.15 11.09 1.37
C ILE A 42 3.06 10.63 2.83
N THR A 43 1.85 10.52 3.38
CA THR A 43 1.63 9.93 4.71
C THR A 43 0.62 8.81 4.60
N VAL A 44 1.00 7.63 5.08
CA VAL A 44 0.19 6.41 5.03
C VAL A 44 0.13 5.73 6.40
N PRO A 45 -0.93 4.99 6.71
CA PRO A 45 -0.99 4.21 7.93
C PRO A 45 0.03 3.07 7.92
N ALA A 46 0.80 2.95 9.00
CA ALA A 46 1.69 1.83 9.21
C ALA A 46 0.92 0.49 9.22
N GLY A 47 1.57 -0.58 8.78
CA GLY A 47 0.99 -1.92 8.74
C GLY A 47 -0.05 -2.15 7.64
N GLN A 48 -0.29 -1.17 6.76
CA GLN A 48 -1.22 -1.30 5.64
C GLN A 48 -0.49 -1.33 4.31
N ARG A 49 -0.98 -2.18 3.40
CA ARG A 49 -0.58 -2.14 1.99
C ARG A 49 -1.33 -1.00 1.32
N ILE A 50 -0.62 -0.20 0.53
CA ILE A 50 -1.13 1.01 -0.12
C ILE A 50 -0.93 0.88 -1.63
N LYS A 51 -1.85 1.40 -2.43
CA LYS A 51 -1.67 1.56 -3.88
C LYS A 51 -1.19 2.98 -4.17
N ILE A 52 -0.13 3.12 -4.96
CA ILE A 52 0.26 4.38 -5.60
C ILE A 52 -0.35 4.40 -7.01
N ASP A 53 -0.95 5.52 -7.38
CA ASP A 53 -1.42 5.84 -8.73
C ASP A 53 -0.61 7.03 -9.24
N LEU A 54 0.46 6.74 -9.99
CA LEU A 54 1.40 7.73 -10.50
C LEU A 54 0.99 8.17 -11.91
N THR A 55 0.80 9.47 -12.10
CA THR A 55 0.60 10.09 -13.42
C THR A 55 1.81 10.94 -13.77
N ASN A 56 2.43 10.67 -14.91
CA ASN A 56 3.44 11.53 -15.50
C ASN A 56 2.76 12.58 -16.39
N ARG A 57 3.07 13.86 -16.18
CA ARG A 57 2.57 14.98 -16.99
C ARG A 57 3.64 15.55 -17.92
N ASP A 58 4.86 15.06 -17.83
CA ASP A 58 5.98 15.50 -18.65
C ASP A 58 5.97 14.81 -20.02
N ALA A 59 6.67 15.43 -20.96
CA ALA A 59 6.83 14.93 -22.33
C ALA A 59 7.89 13.82 -22.46
N THR A 60 8.61 13.52 -21.37
CA THR A 60 9.62 12.47 -21.27
C THR A 60 9.15 11.36 -20.34
N GLY A 61 9.62 10.14 -20.57
CA GLY A 61 9.46 9.05 -19.61
C GLY A 61 10.39 9.26 -18.43
N ASP A 62 10.03 8.68 -17.30
CA ASP A 62 10.84 8.65 -16.07
C ASP A 62 10.40 7.44 -15.22
N ASP A 63 10.91 7.33 -14.01
CA ASP A 63 10.65 6.23 -13.09
C ASP A 63 10.27 6.69 -11.67
N PHE A 64 9.68 5.77 -10.91
CA PHE A 64 9.65 5.82 -9.45
C PHE A 64 10.56 4.71 -8.93
N GLU A 65 11.60 5.08 -8.20
CA GLU A 65 12.56 4.16 -7.60
C GLU A 65 12.67 4.40 -6.09
N SER A 66 12.64 3.32 -5.32
CA SER A 66 12.96 3.30 -3.91
C SER A 66 13.58 1.96 -3.51
N GLU A 67 14.84 2.01 -3.09
CA GLU A 67 15.57 0.85 -2.57
C GLU A 67 14.90 0.31 -1.31
N ASP A 68 14.51 1.18 -0.36
CA ASP A 68 13.91 0.78 0.91
C ASP A 68 12.52 0.16 0.76
N LEU A 69 11.80 0.52 -0.31
CA LEU A 69 10.49 -0.06 -0.64
C LEU A 69 10.61 -1.27 -1.60
N HIS A 70 11.79 -1.50 -2.18
CA HIS A 70 12.04 -2.46 -3.26
C HIS A 70 11.09 -2.29 -4.45
N VAL A 71 10.89 -1.03 -4.87
CA VAL A 71 10.03 -0.67 -5.99
C VAL A 71 10.84 0.13 -7.01
N ASP A 72 10.75 -0.32 -8.25
CA ASP A 72 11.20 0.39 -9.45
C ASP A 72 10.07 0.27 -10.48
N LYS A 73 9.55 1.41 -10.94
CA LYS A 73 8.40 1.50 -11.86
C LYS A 73 8.58 2.64 -12.86
N ASP A 74 8.78 2.27 -14.12
CA ASP A 74 8.71 3.19 -15.26
C ASP A 74 7.31 3.80 -15.43
N VAL A 75 7.28 5.05 -15.88
CA VAL A 75 6.08 5.74 -16.36
C VAL A 75 6.36 6.47 -17.68
N ALA A 76 5.65 6.06 -18.73
CA ALA A 76 5.77 6.66 -20.05
C ALA A 76 5.42 8.17 -20.05
N PRO A 77 5.89 8.95 -21.05
CA PRO A 77 5.44 10.33 -21.27
C PRO A 77 3.92 10.44 -21.24
N HIS A 78 3.38 11.42 -20.52
CA HIS A 78 1.93 11.61 -20.33
C HIS A 78 1.17 10.34 -19.86
N GLY A 79 1.89 9.37 -19.28
CA GLY A 79 1.38 8.05 -18.92
C GLY A 79 0.89 7.96 -17.49
N ARG A 80 0.33 6.79 -17.15
CA ARG A 80 -0.09 6.43 -15.80
C ARG A 80 0.34 5.01 -15.46
N VAL A 81 0.82 4.81 -14.24
CA VAL A 81 1.16 3.49 -13.69
C VAL A 81 0.64 3.35 -12.27
N GLY A 82 0.12 2.17 -11.94
CA GLY A 82 -0.34 1.84 -10.59
C GLY A 82 0.46 0.69 -10.00
N PHE A 83 0.92 0.84 -8.76
CA PHE A 83 1.70 -0.18 -8.05
C PHE A 83 1.38 -0.16 -6.56
N PHE A 84 1.88 -1.15 -5.81
CA PHE A 84 1.64 -1.25 -4.38
C PHE A 84 2.93 -1.11 -3.58
N ILE A 85 2.84 -0.48 -2.41
CA ILE A 85 3.89 -0.41 -1.39
C ILE A 85 3.38 -0.97 -0.06
N GLY A 86 4.30 -1.35 0.82
CA GLY A 86 3.99 -1.86 2.16
C GLY A 86 3.37 -3.28 2.18
N PRO A 87 2.94 -3.75 3.37
CA PRO A 87 2.84 -3.04 4.65
C PRO A 87 4.15 -2.45 5.17
N LEU A 88 4.13 -1.17 5.55
CA LEU A 88 5.31 -0.46 6.05
C LEU A 88 5.36 -0.45 7.58
N LYS A 89 6.56 -0.51 8.14
CA LYS A 89 6.77 -0.15 9.54
C LYS A 89 6.70 1.38 9.67
N PRO A 90 6.46 1.94 10.87
CA PRO A 90 6.66 3.36 11.07
C PRO A 90 8.09 3.76 10.68
N GLY A 91 8.22 4.80 9.87
CA GLY A 91 9.49 5.23 9.30
C GLY A 91 9.30 6.27 8.21
N THR A 92 10.39 6.61 7.54
CA THR A 92 10.40 7.47 6.36
C THR A 92 11.19 6.75 5.29
N TYR A 93 10.59 6.61 4.12
CA TYR A 93 11.12 5.84 3.01
C TYR A 93 11.31 6.75 1.79
N PRO A 94 12.54 7.09 1.40
CA PRO A 94 12.80 7.97 0.28
C PRO A 94 12.48 7.27 -1.05
N PHE A 95 12.07 8.06 -2.03
CA PHE A 95 11.95 7.66 -3.42
C PHE A 95 12.44 8.78 -4.33
N LYS A 96 12.83 8.43 -5.55
CA LYS A 96 13.34 9.36 -6.56
C LYS A 96 13.02 8.86 -7.97
N ALA A 97 13.30 9.68 -8.97
CA ALA A 97 13.48 9.24 -10.34
C ALA A 97 14.98 9.20 -10.65
N GLU A 98 15.50 8.14 -11.27
CA GLU A 98 16.93 7.96 -11.53
C GLU A 98 17.47 9.08 -12.44
N LEU A 99 16.73 9.41 -13.52
CA LEU A 99 17.17 10.38 -14.53
C LEU A 99 17.14 11.83 -14.01
N HIS A 100 16.31 12.12 -13.02
CA HIS A 100 16.11 13.47 -12.47
C HIS A 100 16.22 13.52 -10.94
N ALA A 101 17.13 12.74 -10.35
CA ALA A 101 17.25 12.59 -8.90
C ALA A 101 17.46 13.91 -8.13
N ALA A 102 17.97 14.95 -8.78
CA ALA A 102 18.15 16.27 -8.18
C ALA A 102 16.82 16.99 -7.88
N THR A 103 15.76 16.74 -8.65
CA THR A 103 14.48 17.44 -8.58
C THR A 103 13.30 16.50 -8.29
N ALA A 104 13.34 15.29 -8.84
CA ALA A 104 12.33 14.26 -8.65
C ALA A 104 12.71 13.40 -7.45
N HIS A 105 12.46 13.92 -6.25
CA HIS A 105 12.62 13.17 -5.01
C HIS A 105 11.43 13.40 -4.07
N GLY A 106 11.17 12.42 -3.22
CA GLY A 106 10.14 12.48 -2.20
C GLY A 106 10.32 11.40 -1.16
N GLN A 107 9.34 11.29 -0.28
CA GLN A 107 9.32 10.28 0.77
C GLN A 107 7.90 9.90 1.18
N VAL A 108 7.74 8.68 1.69
CA VAL A 108 6.50 8.17 2.28
C VAL A 108 6.71 7.75 3.74
#